data_AF-A0A455U5P8-F1
#
_entry.id   AF-A0A455U5P8-F1
#
_cell.length_a   1.000
_cell.length_b   1.000
_cell.length_c   1.000
_cell.angle_alpha   90.00
_cell.angle_beta   90.00
_cell.angle_gamma   90.00
#
_symmetry.space_group_name_H-M   'P 1'
#
loop_
_entity.id
_entity.type
_entity.pdbx_description
1 polymer ?
#
loop_
_entity_poly.entity_id
_entity_poly.type
_entity_poly.pdbx_seq_one_letter_code
_entity_poly.pdbx_strand_id
1 'polypeptide(L)'
;MNGYFPQGENVTHPTKFPNKERFYGQLARLLNEQHRPDERLAVMGDFNISPEDQDIGIGEANRKRWLREGKTSFQPIEREWLNGIKAWG
;
A
#
# COMPACT_ATOMS: atom_id res chain seq x y z
N MET A 1 2.22 9.23 -13.07
CA MET A 1 2.94 9.49 -11.81
C MET A 1 3.78 8.28 -11.48
N ASN A 2 5.07 8.47 -11.16
CA ASN A 2 5.97 7.40 -10.74
C ASN A 2 6.40 7.65 -9.28
N GLY A 3 6.29 6.65 -8.40
CA GLY A 3 6.58 6.81 -6.98
C GLY A 3 7.33 5.62 -6.37
N TYR A 4 8.18 5.91 -5.38
CA TYR A 4 8.76 4.89 -4.50
C TYR A 4 8.08 4.99 -3.14
N PHE A 5 7.19 4.04 -2.85
CA PHE A 5 6.32 4.09 -1.68
C PHE A 5 7.07 3.57 -0.45
N PRO A 6 6.87 4.15 0.74
CA PRO A 6 7.56 3.69 1.94
C PRO A 6 7.27 2.21 2.26
N GLN A 7 8.30 1.44 2.60
CA GLN A 7 8.13 0.01 2.92
C GLN A 7 7.40 -0.22 4.26
N GLY A 8 7.62 0.64 5.25
CA GLY A 8 6.90 0.67 6.53
C GLY A 8 7.47 -0.21 7.65
N GLU A 9 8.34 -1.17 7.34
CA GLU A 9 8.97 -2.18 8.19
C GLU A 9 8.00 -3.10 8.97
N ASN A 10 7.24 -2.53 9.89
CA ASN A 10 6.30 -3.23 10.75
C ASN A 10 5.16 -2.28 11.13
N VAL A 11 3.93 -2.78 11.28
CA VAL A 11 2.76 -1.99 11.69
C VAL A 11 2.95 -1.26 13.02
N THR A 12 3.81 -1.78 13.90
CA THR A 12 4.13 -1.17 15.20
C THR A 12 5.31 -0.20 15.16
N HIS A 13 5.98 -0.04 14.01
CA HIS A 13 7.15 0.83 13.92
C HIS A 13 6.72 2.30 14.11
N PRO A 14 7.28 3.05 15.08
CA PRO A 14 6.75 4.35 15.51
C PRO A 14 6.85 5.47 14.46
N THR A 15 7.75 5.33 13.47
CA THR A 15 7.96 6.35 12.42
C THR A 15 7.69 5.83 11.01
N LYS A 16 8.24 4.67 10.63
CA LYS A 16 8.17 4.15 9.25
C LYS A 16 6.75 3.80 8.81
N PHE A 17 5.95 3.16 9.68
CA PHE A 17 4.58 2.79 9.32
C PHE A 17 3.64 4.00 9.26
N PRO A 18 3.66 4.95 10.22
CA PRO A 18 2.93 6.20 10.08
C PRO A 18 3.31 7.01 8.83
N ASN A 19 4.58 6.98 8.42
CA ASN A 19 5.00 7.60 7.17
C ASN A 19 4.41 6.90 5.93
N LYS A 20 4.30 5.57 5.95
CA LYS A 20 3.63 4.81 4.89
C LYS A 20 2.15 5.16 4.82
N GLU A 21 1.45 5.13 5.94
CA GLU A 21 0.04 5.52 6.05
C GLU A 21 -0.19 6.93 5.50
N ARG A 22 0.59 7.91 5.99
CA ARG A 22 0.51 9.30 5.53
C ARG A 22 0.74 9.43 4.03
N PHE A 23 1.69 8.68 3.47
CA PHE A 23 1.98 8.71 2.03
C PHE A 23 0.77 8.25 1.20
N TYR A 24 0.17 7.12 1.57
CA TYR A 24 -1.03 6.61 0.89
C TYR A 24 -2.22 7.56 1.05
N GLY A 25 -2.42 8.14 2.24
CA GLY A 25 -3.45 9.15 2.47
C GLY A 25 -3.25 10.43 1.65
N GLN A 26 -2.00 10.89 1.51
CA GLN A 26 -1.66 12.03 0.67
C GLN A 26 -1.88 11.75 -0.81
N LEU A 27 -1.56 10.54 -1.28
CA LEU A 27 -1.85 10.13 -2.66
C LEU A 27 -3.35 10.09 -2.93
N ALA A 28 -4.14 9.48 -2.04
CA ALA A 28 -5.59 9.45 -2.16
C ALA A 28 -6.17 10.87 -2.22
N ARG A 29 -5.69 11.76 -1.35
CA ARG A 29 -6.08 13.18 -1.35
C ARG A 29 -5.70 13.88 -2.65
N LEU A 30 -4.50 13.66 -3.16
CA LEU A 30 -4.02 14.23 -4.41
C LEU A 30 -4.90 13.82 -5.59
N LEU A 31 -5.25 12.54 -5.69
CA LEU A 31 -6.14 12.04 -6.73
C LEU A 31 -7.52 12.72 -6.64
N ASN A 32 -8.12 12.77 -5.45
CA ASN A 32 -9.43 13.37 -5.25
C ASN A 32 -9.49 14.89 -5.47
N GLU A 33 -8.44 15.62 -5.09
CA GLU A 33 -8.44 17.10 -5.13
C GLU A 33 -7.91 17.67 -6.45
N GLN A 34 -7.00 16.95 -7.14
CA GLN A 34 -6.26 17.51 -8.27
C GLN A 34 -6.41 16.73 -9.59
N HIS A 35 -7.06 15.57 -9.56
CA HIS A 35 -7.30 14.75 -10.74
C HIS A 35 -8.78 14.38 -10.85
N ARG A 36 -9.15 13.86 -12.02
CA ARG A 36 -10.48 13.28 -12.22
C ARG A 36 -10.37 11.83 -12.68
N PRO A 37 -11.31 10.95 -12.29
CA PRO A 37 -11.32 9.54 -12.70
C PRO A 37 -11.32 9.31 -14.22
N ASP A 38 -11.84 10.26 -15.00
CA ASP A 38 -11.90 10.17 -16.47
C ASP A 38 -10.61 10.63 -17.17
N GLU A 39 -9.62 11.11 -16.42
CA GLU A 39 -8.30 11.47 -16.96
C GLU A 39 -7.47 10.23 -17.31
N ARG A 40 -6.64 10.35 -18.36
CA ARG A 40 -5.65 9.32 -18.71
C ARG A 40 -4.45 9.41 -17.76
N LEU A 41 -4.63 8.94 -16.53
CA LEU A 41 -3.63 8.93 -15.49
C LEU A 41 -3.11 7.50 -15.24
N ALA A 42 -1.80 7.36 -15.07
CA ALA A 42 -1.19 6.11 -14.60
C ALA A 42 -0.46 6.39 -13.29
N VAL A 43 -0.71 5.59 -12.26
CA VAL A 43 0.09 5.55 -11.03
C VAL A 43 0.94 4.31 -11.07
N MET A 44 2.26 4.47 -11.02
CA MET A 44 3.22 3.37 -11.14
C MET A 44 4.38 3.54 -10.18
N GLY A 45 5.15 2.47 -10.03
CA GLY A 45 6.35 2.43 -9.20
C GLY A 45 6.34 1.26 -8.23
N ASP A 46 7.14 1.35 -7.17
CA ASP A 46 7.20 0.33 -6.13
C ASP A 46 6.23 0.67 -4.99
N PHE A 47 5.10 -0.01 -4.96
CA PHE A 47 4.04 0.19 -3.97
C PHE A 47 4.40 -0.35 -2.57
N ASN A 48 5.36 -1.29 -2.47
CA ASN A 48 5.62 -2.01 -1.23
C ASN A 48 4.37 -2.66 -0.60
N ILE A 49 3.37 -3.01 -1.42
CA ILE A 49 2.15 -3.73 -1.02
C ILE A 49 1.84 -4.81 -2.06
N SER A 50 1.66 -6.05 -1.59
CA SER A 50 1.14 -7.19 -2.35
C SER A 50 -0.40 -7.20 -2.22
N PRO A 51 -1.15 -6.81 -3.27
CA PRO A 51 -2.59 -6.62 -3.19
C PRO A 51 -3.36 -7.94 -3.01
N GLU A 52 -2.85 -9.03 -3.58
CA GLU A 52 -3.53 -10.32 -3.58
C GLU A 52 -2.62 -11.44 -3.06
N ASP A 53 -3.20 -12.57 -2.67
CA ASP A 53 -2.42 -13.70 -2.14
C ASP A 53 -1.57 -14.39 -3.21
N GLN A 54 -1.96 -14.28 -4.48
CA GLN A 54 -1.15 -14.76 -5.62
C GLN A 54 0.16 -13.98 -5.79
N ASP A 55 0.26 -12.77 -5.23
CA ASP A 55 1.48 -11.96 -5.25
C ASP A 55 2.48 -12.36 -4.15
N ILE A 56 2.15 -13.37 -3.32
CA ILE A 56 2.94 -13.77 -2.15
C ILE A 56 3.69 -15.08 -2.42
N GLY A 57 4.97 -14.96 -2.76
CA GLY A 57 5.86 -16.10 -3.07
C GLY A 57 6.64 -16.70 -1.89
N ILE A 58 6.41 -16.26 -0.64
CA ILE A 58 7.23 -16.66 0.52
C ILE A 58 6.78 -17.97 1.21
N GLY A 59 5.71 -18.58 0.72
CA GLY A 59 5.09 -19.78 1.28
C GLY A 59 4.14 -19.49 2.45
N GLU A 60 3.13 -20.35 2.61
CA GLU A 60 2.00 -20.11 3.52
C GLU A 60 2.41 -19.97 4.99
N ALA A 61 3.38 -20.75 5.45
CA ALA A 61 3.89 -20.66 6.82
C ALA A 61 4.51 -19.28 7.11
N ASN A 62 5.29 -18.75 6.18
CA ASN A 62 5.89 -17.42 6.32
C ASN A 62 4.85 -16.31 6.17
N ARG A 63 3.87 -16.46 5.25
CA ARG A 63 2.75 -15.52 5.11
C ARG A 63 1.99 -15.36 6.42
N LYS A 64 1.58 -16.48 7.04
CA LYS A 64 0.93 -16.48 8.36
C LYS A 64 1.81 -15.86 9.45
N ARG A 65 3.11 -16.17 9.44
CA ARG A 65 4.06 -15.59 10.40
C ARG A 65 4.16 -14.07 10.27
N TRP A 66 4.28 -13.55 9.04
CA TRP A 66 4.37 -12.12 8.76
C TRP A 66 3.11 -11.36 9.17
N LEU A 67 1.93 -11.92 8.88
CA LEU A 67 0.66 -11.38 9.34
C LEU A 67 0.63 -11.27 10.87
N ARG A 68 0.97 -12.35 11.57
CA ARG A 68 1.00 -12.39 13.03
C ARG A 68 2.04 -11.44 13.65
N GLU A 69 3.20 -11.30 13.02
CA GLU A 69 4.29 -10.42 13.49
C GLU A 69 4.09 -8.96 13.08
N GLY A 70 3.07 -8.65 12.28
CA GLY A 70 2.81 -7.29 11.80
C GLY A 70 3.84 -6.79 10.77
N LYS A 71 4.54 -7.70 10.07
CA LYS A 71 5.46 -7.29 8.99
C LYS A 71 4.68 -6.68 7.84
N THR A 72 5.12 -5.51 7.39
CA THR A 72 4.47 -4.77 6.30
C THR A 72 4.76 -5.42 4.95
N SER A 73 3.75 -5.46 4.08
CA SER A 73 3.77 -5.88 2.67
C SER A 73 2.37 -6.33 2.26
N PHE A 74 1.62 -6.98 3.15
CA PHE A 74 0.28 -7.51 2.86
C PHE A 74 -0.63 -7.52 4.09
N GLN A 75 -0.44 -6.56 5.00
CA GLN A 75 -1.35 -6.40 6.13
C GLN A 75 -2.72 -5.92 5.65
N PRO A 76 -3.82 -6.29 6.33
CA PRO A 76 -5.17 -5.89 5.92
C PRO A 76 -5.32 -4.39 5.67
N ILE A 77 -4.81 -3.56 6.59
CA ILE A 77 -4.84 -2.10 6.50
C ILE A 77 -4.07 -1.55 5.28
N GLU A 78 -2.98 -2.19 4.88
CA GLU A 78 -2.21 -1.80 3.70
C GLU A 78 -3.01 -2.07 2.42
N ARG A 79 -3.68 -3.24 2.35
CA ARG A 79 -4.54 -3.61 1.24
C ARG A 79 -5.75 -2.69 1.13
N GLU A 80 -6.32 -2.24 2.25
CA GLU A 80 -7.40 -1.26 2.27
C GLU A 80 -6.99 0.06 1.59
N TRP A 81 -5.79 0.59 1.90
CA TRP A 81 -5.30 1.81 1.27
C TRP A 81 -5.11 1.66 -0.24
N LEU A 82 -4.43 0.59 -0.67
CA LEU A 82 -4.18 0.36 -2.10
C LEU A 82 -5.49 0.09 -2.86
N ASN A 83 -6.43 -0.64 -2.26
CA ASN A 83 -7.75 -0.86 -2.85
C ASN A 83 -8.54 0.45 -2.95
N GLY A 84 -8.44 1.34 -1.97
CA GLY A 84 -9.04 2.68 -2.04
C GLY A 84 -8.50 3.50 -3.21
N ILE A 85 -7.19 3.42 -3.49
CA ILE A 85 -6.59 4.06 -4.67
C ILE A 85 -7.08 3.41 -5.98
N LYS A 86 -7.11 2.07 -6.05
CA LYS A 86 -7.62 1.34 -7.22
C LYS A 86 -9.09 1.61 -7.51
N ALA A 87 -9.89 1.87 -6.47
CA ALA A 87 -11.33 2.11 -6.58
C ALA A 87 -11.69 3.57 -6.87
N TRP A 88 -10.72 4.50 -6.85
CA TRP A 88 -10.97 5.92 -7.06
C TRP A 88 -11.44 6.25 -8.49
N GLY A 89 -10.99 5.50 -9.49
CA GLY A 89 -11.34 5.72 -10.90
C GLY A 89 -10.97 4.56 -11.80
#